data_AF-A0A814UN57-F1
#
_entry.id   AF-A0A814UN57-F1
#
_cell.length_a   1.000
_cell.length_b   1.000
_cell.length_c   1.000
_cell.angle_alpha   90.00
_cell.angle_beta   90.00
_cell.angle_gamma   90.00
#
_symmetry.space_group_name_H-M   'P 1'
#
loop_
_entity.id
_entity.type
_entity.pdbx_description
1 polymer ?
#
loop_
_entity_poly.entity_id
_entity_poly.type
_entity_poly.pdbx_seq_one_letter_code
_entity_poly.pdbx_strand_id
1 'polypeptide(L)'
;MATSSIQRILELRNASIPKDNDEITITEHYSATQLVIKLAQGQLTAGQVIKAYLKRAGIAHQLTNCFTEFLKKEALDRAKYLDEEFKRRGGPVGLLHGLPISLTDMILYEAGAIFYVRTTEPQSLMHLECSSPVYGTTLNQFYRNLTSGGSTGGEDALLGLKASPMGIGTDIGGILDMESWLRDSSLVSIPWRSINLNSKNLTVAVMWDDGVVHPHPSVTCALRETVEHLKKYGIRVIDWEPIDYQKGWGI
;
A
#
# COMPACT_ATOMS: atom_id res chain seq x y z
N MET A 1 25.01 -11.24 16.48
CA MET A 1 23.70 -10.98 17.12
C MET A 1 22.74 -10.59 16.01
N ALA A 2 21.66 -11.35 15.78
CA ALA A 2 20.68 -10.98 14.76
C ALA A 2 19.90 -9.76 15.25
N THR A 3 20.10 -8.60 14.62
CA THR A 3 19.23 -7.44 14.80
C THR A 3 17.80 -7.85 14.43
N SER A 4 16.81 -7.46 15.24
CA SER A 4 15.42 -7.77 14.92
C SER A 4 15.06 -7.21 13.54
N SER A 5 14.17 -7.87 12.81
CA SER A 5 13.72 -7.44 11.47
C SER A 5 13.23 -5.98 11.47
N ILE A 6 12.64 -5.56 12.58
CA ILE A 6 12.18 -4.18 12.83
C ILE A 6 13.37 -3.22 12.93
N GLN A 7 14.40 -3.56 13.72
CA GLN A 7 15.59 -2.72 13.86
C GLN A 7 16.27 -2.51 12.51
N ARG A 8 16.34 -3.57 11.69
CA ARG A 8 16.95 -3.52 10.36
C ARG A 8 16.17 -2.64 9.38
N ILE A 9 14.84 -2.66 9.42
CA ILE A 9 14.03 -1.72 8.62
C ILE A 9 14.24 -0.30 9.09
N LEU A 10 14.26 -0.06 10.40
CA LEU A 10 14.54 1.28 10.93
C LEU A 10 15.93 1.74 10.50
N GLU A 11 16.94 0.88 10.53
CA GLU A 11 18.28 1.18 10.01
C GLU A 11 18.27 1.46 8.50
N LEU A 12 17.55 0.69 7.67
CA LEU A 12 17.48 0.92 6.23
C LEU A 12 16.71 2.19 5.88
N ARG A 13 15.61 2.45 6.60
CA ARG A 13 14.88 3.71 6.51
C ARG A 13 15.79 4.86 6.92
N ASN A 14 16.51 4.74 8.04
CA ASN A 14 17.32 5.77 8.68
C ASN A 14 18.68 6.06 8.02
N ALA A 15 19.39 5.04 7.56
CA ALA A 15 20.72 5.15 6.96
C ALA A 15 20.70 5.80 5.58
N SER A 16 19.51 5.96 5.00
CA SER A 16 19.32 6.47 3.65
C SER A 16 18.34 7.64 3.59
N ILE A 17 17.89 8.21 4.72
CA ILE A 17 16.85 9.25 4.70
C ILE A 17 17.34 10.49 3.93
N PRO A 18 16.46 11.17 3.16
CA PRO A 18 16.68 12.58 2.83
C PRO A 18 17.23 13.39 4.02
N LYS A 19 18.31 14.14 3.78
CA LYS A 19 19.08 14.85 4.82
C LYS A 19 18.33 16.02 5.48
N ASP A 20 17.12 16.30 5.01
CA ASP A 20 16.30 17.42 5.45
C ASP A 20 15.15 16.91 6.33
N ASN A 21 15.03 17.45 7.55
CA ASN A 21 14.05 17.03 8.56
C ASN A 21 12.61 17.11 8.04
N ASP A 22 12.33 18.03 7.12
CA ASP A 22 10.99 18.20 6.56
C ASP A 22 10.59 17.03 5.65
N GLU A 23 11.52 16.50 4.87
CA GLU A 23 11.29 15.36 3.97
C GLU A 23 11.09 14.05 4.75
N ILE A 24 11.79 13.89 5.88
CA ILE A 24 11.58 12.77 6.81
C ILE A 24 10.17 12.84 7.36
N THR A 25 9.76 14.01 7.83
CA THR A 25 8.45 14.22 8.44
C THR A 25 7.33 13.89 7.47
N ILE A 26 7.46 14.33 6.21
CA ILE A 26 6.50 14.04 5.14
C ILE A 26 6.32 12.53 4.93
N THR A 27 7.41 11.76 4.95
CA THR A 27 7.40 10.36 4.52
C THR A 27 7.26 9.35 5.66
N GLU A 28 7.65 9.68 6.90
CA GLU A 28 7.51 8.81 8.08
C GLU A 28 6.29 9.13 8.96
N HIS A 29 6.01 10.42 9.17
CA HIS A 29 5.11 10.84 10.25
C HIS A 29 3.70 11.18 9.80
N TYR A 30 3.48 11.34 8.51
CA TYR A 30 2.14 11.57 7.95
C TYR A 30 1.61 10.32 7.27
N SER A 31 0.36 9.95 7.60
CA SER A 31 -0.42 8.98 6.84
C SER A 31 -0.91 9.59 5.53
N ALA A 32 -1.36 8.75 4.59
CA ALA A 32 -1.97 9.21 3.33
C ALA A 32 -3.12 10.22 3.57
N THR A 33 -4.01 9.92 4.53
CA THR A 33 -5.12 10.82 4.91
C THR A 33 -4.61 12.15 5.45
N GLN A 34 -3.58 12.13 6.31
CA GLN A 34 -3.00 13.35 6.85
C GLN A 34 -2.33 14.19 5.76
N LEU A 35 -1.64 13.55 4.80
CA LEU A 35 -1.06 14.23 3.64
C LEU A 35 -2.14 14.91 2.80
N VAL A 36 -3.22 14.20 2.47
CA VAL A 36 -4.35 14.77 1.70
C VAL A 36 -4.94 15.98 2.42
N ILE A 37 -5.19 15.90 3.73
CA ILE A 37 -5.72 17.02 4.52
C ILE A 37 -4.75 18.23 4.47
N LYS A 38 -3.46 17.99 4.66
CA LYS A 38 -2.43 19.05 4.64
C LYS A 38 -2.27 19.70 3.27
N LEU A 39 -2.33 18.91 2.20
CA LEU A 39 -2.31 19.38 0.82
C LEU A 39 -3.57 20.20 0.50
N ALA A 40 -4.76 19.71 0.89
CA ALA A 40 -6.02 20.42 0.69
C ALA A 40 -6.09 21.76 1.46
N GLN A 41 -5.46 21.83 2.64
CA GLN A 41 -5.34 23.04 3.45
C GLN A 41 -4.22 23.98 3.00
N GLY A 42 -3.41 23.60 2.00
CA GLY A 42 -2.26 24.38 1.54
C GLY A 42 -1.10 24.45 2.55
N GLN A 43 -1.07 23.57 3.56
CA GLN A 43 0.05 23.48 4.52
C GLN A 43 1.29 22.83 3.91
N LEU A 44 1.10 21.97 2.92
CA LEU A 44 2.14 21.36 2.09
C LEU A 44 1.80 21.59 0.63
N THR A 45 2.83 21.74 -0.21
CA THR A 45 2.64 21.77 -1.67
C THR A 45 2.85 20.37 -2.26
N ALA A 46 2.21 20.11 -3.40
CA ALA A 46 2.39 18.88 -4.15
C ALA A 46 3.87 18.68 -4.52
N GLY A 47 4.56 19.78 -4.87
CA GLY A 47 5.99 19.78 -5.16
C GLY A 47 6.88 19.37 -3.98
N GLN A 48 6.54 19.76 -2.74
CA GLN A 48 7.29 19.33 -1.55
C GLN A 48 7.12 17.84 -1.29
N VAL A 49 5.86 17.38 -1.31
CA VAL A 49 5.52 15.99 -1.03
C VAL A 49 6.16 15.06 -2.06
N ILE A 50 6.02 15.34 -3.35
CA ILE A 50 6.56 14.46 -4.40
C ILE A 50 8.09 14.38 -4.36
N LYS A 51 8.79 15.47 -4.03
CA LYS A 51 10.26 15.48 -3.95
C LYS A 51 10.76 14.55 -2.85
N ALA A 52 10.10 14.56 -1.70
CA ALA A 52 10.43 13.66 -0.58
C ALA A 52 10.24 12.19 -0.99
N TYR A 53 9.10 11.87 -1.62
CA TYR A 53 8.80 10.50 -2.07
C TYR A 53 9.71 10.03 -3.21
N LEU A 54 10.04 10.88 -4.19
CA LEU A 54 10.97 10.54 -5.28
C LEU A 54 12.37 10.15 -4.76
N LYS A 55 12.88 10.88 -3.76
CA LYS A 55 14.17 10.55 -3.12
C LYS A 55 14.10 9.19 -2.44
N ARG A 56 13.07 8.97 -1.62
CA ARG A 56 12.89 7.72 -0.89
C ARG A 56 12.63 6.52 -1.81
N ALA A 57 11.93 6.73 -2.93
CA ALA A 57 11.73 5.71 -3.96
C ALA A 57 13.05 5.24 -4.57
N GLY A 58 13.96 6.16 -4.90
CA GLY A 58 15.28 5.79 -5.43
C GLY A 58 16.06 4.88 -4.50
N ILE A 59 15.99 5.14 -3.19
CA ILE A 59 16.61 4.28 -2.16
C ILE A 59 15.90 2.94 -2.07
N ALA A 60 14.57 2.94 -2.00
CA ALA A 60 13.80 1.71 -1.91
C ALA A 60 14.12 0.77 -3.07
N HIS A 61 14.21 1.31 -4.28
CA HIS A 61 14.58 0.55 -5.46
C HIS A 61 16.02 0.03 -5.43
N GLN A 62 16.99 0.81 -4.95
CA GLN A 62 18.36 0.30 -4.76
C GLN A 62 18.42 -0.86 -3.75
N LEU A 63 17.56 -0.85 -2.74
CA LEU A 63 17.54 -1.89 -1.71
C LEU A 63 16.79 -3.14 -2.14
N THR A 64 15.71 -2.98 -2.91
CA THR A 64 14.71 -4.04 -3.12
C THR A 64 14.35 -4.30 -4.57
N ASN A 65 14.75 -3.45 -5.52
CA ASN A 65 14.41 -3.57 -6.93
C ASN A 65 12.88 -3.66 -7.15
N CYS A 66 12.15 -2.68 -6.61
CA CYS A 66 10.69 -2.69 -6.45
C CYS A 66 9.88 -1.95 -7.53
N PHE A 67 10.53 -1.41 -8.57
CA PHE A 67 9.83 -0.71 -9.65
C PHE A 67 10.54 -0.88 -10.99
N THR A 68 9.78 -0.83 -12.07
CA THR A 68 10.26 -0.97 -13.45
C THR A 68 10.56 0.38 -14.10
N GLU A 69 9.77 1.40 -13.76
CA GLU A 69 9.87 2.75 -14.33
C GLU A 69 9.93 3.81 -13.24
N PHE A 70 10.77 4.82 -13.42
CA PHE A 70 10.90 5.97 -12.53
C PHE A 70 10.45 7.25 -13.23
N LEU A 71 9.20 7.66 -12.98
CA LEU A 71 8.48 8.74 -13.68
C LEU A 71 8.78 10.12 -13.06
N LYS A 72 10.06 10.39 -12.79
CA LYS A 72 10.49 11.59 -12.04
C LYS A 72 10.05 12.89 -12.70
N LYS A 73 10.18 12.99 -14.02
CA LYS A 73 9.90 14.23 -14.76
C LYS A 73 8.40 14.50 -14.76
N GLU A 74 7.63 13.50 -15.12
CA GLU A 74 6.17 13.51 -15.17
C GLU A 74 5.58 13.86 -13.80
N ALA A 75 6.11 13.26 -12.73
CA ALA A 75 5.69 13.53 -11.36
C ALA A 75 5.92 14.99 -10.95
N LEU A 76 7.09 15.55 -11.28
CA LEU A 76 7.43 16.94 -10.98
C LEU A 76 6.61 17.92 -11.82
N ASP A 77 6.41 17.63 -13.10
CA ASP A 77 5.59 18.44 -14.01
C ASP A 77 4.12 18.45 -13.53
N ARG A 78 3.59 17.29 -13.12
CA ARG A 78 2.25 17.16 -12.53
C ARG A 78 2.12 17.92 -11.22
N ALA A 79 3.11 17.80 -10.33
CA ALA A 79 3.12 18.54 -9.06
C ALA A 79 3.09 20.06 -9.28
N LYS A 80 3.88 20.55 -10.25
CA LYS A 80 3.89 21.96 -10.63
C LYS A 80 2.52 22.42 -11.12
N TYR A 81 1.90 21.65 -12.02
CA TYR A 81 0.54 21.92 -12.50
C TYR A 81 -0.47 21.99 -11.34
N LEU A 82 -0.42 21.03 -10.40
CA LEU A 82 -1.34 20.98 -9.26
C LEU A 82 -1.15 22.19 -8.33
N ASP A 83 0.09 22.57 -8.04
CA ASP A 83 0.41 23.74 -7.23
C ASP A 83 -0.04 25.06 -7.89
N GLU A 84 0.04 25.17 -9.23
CA GLU A 84 -0.47 26.31 -10.01
C GLU A 84 -1.99 26.37 -10.02
N GLU A 85 -2.66 25.24 -10.25
CA GLU A 85 -4.12 25.15 -10.24
C GLU A 85 -4.71 25.41 -8.85
N PHE A 86 -4.04 24.97 -7.78
CA PHE A 86 -4.44 25.26 -6.40
C PHE A 86 -4.52 26.77 -6.17
N LYS A 87 -3.51 27.52 -6.63
CA LYS A 87 -3.48 28.99 -6.54
C LYS A 87 -4.54 29.63 -7.42
N ARG A 88 -4.73 29.14 -8.64
CA ARG A 88 -5.70 29.69 -9.60
C ARG A 88 -7.15 29.51 -9.14
N ARG A 89 -7.48 28.35 -8.56
CA ARG A 89 -8.84 28.01 -8.12
C ARG A 89 -9.14 28.39 -6.68
N GLY A 90 -8.10 28.57 -5.86
CA GLY A 90 -8.22 28.77 -4.41
C GLY A 90 -8.52 27.48 -3.63
N GLY A 91 -8.12 26.31 -4.15
CA GLY A 91 -8.40 25.02 -3.52
C GLY A 91 -7.91 23.79 -4.30
N PRO A 92 -8.05 22.58 -3.73
CA PRO A 92 -7.49 21.35 -4.29
C PRO A 92 -8.12 20.94 -5.62
N VAL A 93 -7.30 20.34 -6.49
CA VAL A 93 -7.74 19.65 -7.70
C VAL A 93 -8.12 18.21 -7.31
N GLY A 94 -9.34 18.03 -6.82
CA GLY A 94 -9.89 16.70 -6.49
C GLY A 94 -9.51 16.15 -5.11
N LEU A 95 -10.02 14.95 -4.81
CA LEU A 95 -9.92 14.31 -3.49
C LEU A 95 -8.51 13.85 -3.12
N LEU A 96 -7.67 13.56 -4.12
CA LEU A 96 -6.31 13.04 -3.95
C LEU A 96 -5.25 14.08 -4.33
N HIS A 97 -5.61 15.37 -4.30
CA HIS A 97 -4.76 16.46 -4.72
C HIS A 97 -3.33 16.36 -4.17
N GLY A 98 -2.36 16.15 -5.06
CA GLY A 98 -0.94 16.13 -4.76
C GLY A 98 -0.43 14.86 -4.08
N LEU A 99 -1.27 13.85 -3.85
CA LEU A 99 -0.88 12.60 -3.19
C LEU A 99 -0.07 11.72 -4.14
N PRO A 100 1.17 11.31 -3.78
CA PRO A 100 1.94 10.36 -4.58
C PRO A 100 1.35 8.95 -4.53
N ILE A 101 1.22 8.29 -5.69
CA ILE A 101 0.73 6.91 -5.82
C ILE A 101 1.65 6.14 -6.78
N SER A 102 1.94 4.88 -6.45
CA SER A 102 2.92 4.03 -7.13
C SER A 102 2.38 3.20 -8.32
N LEU A 103 1.07 3.26 -8.58
CA LEU A 103 0.39 2.64 -9.73
C LEU A 103 -0.42 3.68 -10.52
N THR A 104 -0.62 3.43 -11.81
CA THR A 104 -1.31 4.33 -12.74
C THR A 104 -2.78 3.94 -12.92
N ASP A 105 -3.70 4.85 -12.61
CA ASP A 105 -5.12 4.75 -12.97
C ASP A 105 -5.63 6.14 -13.37
N MET A 106 -6.32 6.25 -14.51
CA MET A 106 -6.80 7.55 -15.00
C MET A 106 -7.79 8.22 -14.04
N ILE A 107 -8.59 7.45 -13.31
CA ILE A 107 -9.56 7.98 -12.34
C ILE A 107 -8.82 8.69 -11.19
N LEU A 108 -7.75 8.10 -10.69
CA LEU A 108 -6.93 8.73 -9.63
C LEU A 108 -6.17 9.96 -10.15
N TYR A 109 -5.71 9.90 -11.40
CA TYR A 109 -5.04 11.04 -12.03
C TYR A 109 -5.99 12.24 -12.09
N GLU A 110 -7.23 12.02 -12.53
CA GLU A 110 -8.30 13.03 -12.55
C GLU A 110 -8.66 13.51 -11.14
N ALA A 111 -8.63 12.63 -10.14
CA ALA A 111 -8.82 12.97 -8.73
C ALA A 111 -7.65 13.78 -8.11
N GLY A 112 -6.58 14.05 -8.87
CA GLY A 112 -5.49 14.93 -8.45
C GLY A 112 -4.22 14.23 -7.96
N ALA A 113 -4.15 12.91 -8.08
CA ALA A 113 -2.97 12.14 -7.67
C ALA A 113 -1.75 12.41 -8.56
N ILE A 114 -0.57 12.03 -8.04
CA ILE A 114 0.72 12.10 -8.75
C ILE A 114 1.31 10.71 -8.85
N PHE A 115 1.50 10.24 -10.09
CA PHE A 115 2.24 9.00 -10.35
C PHE A 115 3.72 9.28 -10.53
N TYR A 116 4.57 8.44 -9.93
CA TYR A 116 6.02 8.67 -9.90
C TYR A 116 6.88 7.42 -10.08
N VAL A 117 6.30 6.24 -9.94
CA VAL A 117 6.94 4.94 -10.22
C VAL A 117 5.91 4.00 -10.85
N ARG A 118 6.38 2.93 -11.48
CA ARG A 118 5.57 1.73 -11.78
C ARG A 118 6.19 0.53 -11.10
N THR A 119 5.45 -0.17 -10.27
CA THR A 119 5.98 -1.26 -9.46
C THR A 119 6.25 -2.53 -10.27
N THR A 120 7.15 -3.35 -9.73
CA THR A 120 7.43 -4.69 -10.26
C THR A 120 6.33 -5.67 -9.86
N GLU A 121 6.06 -6.59 -10.78
CA GLU A 121 5.15 -7.72 -10.63
C GLU A 121 5.84 -9.00 -11.15
N PRO A 122 5.40 -10.20 -10.76
CA PRO A 122 5.87 -11.45 -11.31
C PRO A 122 5.61 -11.55 -12.81
N GLN A 123 6.40 -12.39 -13.46
CA GLN A 123 6.11 -12.80 -14.83
C GLN A 123 4.66 -13.32 -14.93
N SER A 124 3.91 -12.75 -15.89
CA SER A 124 2.50 -13.07 -16.17
C SER A 124 1.52 -12.85 -15.01
N LEU A 125 1.89 -12.19 -13.91
CA LEU A 125 1.03 -11.93 -12.74
C LEU A 125 0.54 -13.19 -11.99
N MET A 126 0.94 -14.40 -12.41
CA MET A 126 0.44 -15.68 -11.88
C MET A 126 1.45 -16.38 -10.96
N HIS A 127 2.16 -15.62 -10.14
CA HIS A 127 3.09 -16.17 -9.14
C HIS A 127 3.03 -15.37 -7.83
N LEU A 128 3.21 -16.09 -6.71
CA LEU A 128 3.28 -15.50 -5.37
C LEU A 128 4.70 -15.05 -4.99
N GLU A 129 5.61 -15.02 -5.96
CA GLU A 129 6.94 -14.44 -5.83
C GLU A 129 7.13 -13.36 -6.90
N CYS A 130 7.48 -12.14 -6.52
CA CYS A 130 7.72 -11.06 -7.47
C CYS A 130 9.10 -11.20 -8.14
N SER A 131 9.14 -12.00 -9.21
CA SER A 131 10.33 -12.23 -10.02
C SER A 131 9.99 -12.27 -11.51
N SER A 132 10.85 -11.66 -12.33
CA SER A 132 10.74 -11.73 -13.79
C SER A 132 12.11 -11.80 -14.46
N PRO A 133 12.24 -12.42 -15.65
CA PRO A 133 13.49 -12.42 -16.40
C PRO A 133 13.96 -11.03 -16.83
N VAL A 134 13.04 -10.07 -16.97
CA VAL A 134 13.32 -8.72 -17.47
C VAL A 134 13.86 -7.82 -16.36
N TYR A 135 13.20 -7.83 -15.20
CA TYR A 135 13.49 -6.91 -14.10
C TYR A 135 14.16 -7.58 -12.90
N GLY A 136 14.33 -8.90 -12.91
CA GLY A 136 14.87 -9.64 -11.78
C GLY A 136 13.86 -9.83 -10.65
N THR A 137 14.37 -10.10 -9.44
CA THR A 137 13.55 -10.37 -8.25
C THR A 137 13.42 -9.13 -7.38
N THR A 138 12.21 -8.88 -6.88
CA THR A 138 11.94 -7.87 -5.87
C THR A 138 12.12 -8.46 -4.47
N LEU A 139 13.05 -7.88 -3.72
CA LEU A 139 13.48 -8.39 -2.43
C LEU A 139 12.61 -7.86 -1.29
N ASN A 140 12.46 -8.68 -0.25
CA ASN A 140 11.76 -8.30 0.95
C ASN A 140 12.50 -7.20 1.73
N GLN A 141 11.77 -6.14 2.09
CA GLN A 141 12.22 -4.99 2.84
C GLN A 141 12.72 -5.33 4.26
N PHE A 142 12.18 -6.37 4.90
CA PHE A 142 12.60 -6.83 6.23
C PHE A 142 13.84 -7.72 6.15
N TYR A 143 13.89 -8.58 5.13
CA TYR A 143 15.00 -9.52 4.97
C TYR A 143 15.28 -9.82 3.49
N ARG A 144 16.29 -9.13 2.95
CA ARG A 144 16.59 -9.08 1.51
C ARG A 144 17.07 -10.39 0.87
N ASN A 145 17.21 -11.47 1.62
CA ASN A 145 17.46 -12.79 1.04
C ASN A 145 16.16 -13.55 0.74
N LEU A 146 15.00 -12.94 1.00
CA LEU A 146 13.68 -13.47 0.66
C LEU A 146 13.02 -12.61 -0.40
N THR A 147 12.10 -13.21 -1.13
CA THR A 147 11.16 -12.52 -2.03
C THR A 147 10.18 -11.65 -1.24
N SER A 148 9.72 -10.56 -1.87
CA SER A 148 8.69 -9.65 -1.33
C SER A 148 7.28 -10.25 -1.29
N GLY A 149 7.07 -11.43 -1.89
CA GLY A 149 5.74 -11.98 -2.14
C GLY A 149 5.20 -11.54 -3.50
N GLY A 150 3.95 -11.87 -3.81
CA GLY A 150 3.34 -11.56 -5.11
C GLY A 150 1.82 -11.75 -5.14
N SER A 151 1.13 -11.29 -6.18
CA SER A 151 1.76 -10.67 -7.36
C SER A 151 2.31 -9.26 -7.08
N THR A 152 1.66 -8.49 -6.21
CA THR A 152 1.99 -7.08 -5.96
C THR A 152 3.19 -6.83 -5.03
N GLY A 153 4.31 -7.52 -5.26
CA GLY A 153 5.51 -7.44 -4.42
C GLY A 153 6.25 -6.10 -4.51
N GLY A 154 6.21 -5.44 -5.67
CA GLY A 154 6.79 -4.10 -5.83
C GLY A 154 6.13 -3.04 -4.96
N GLU A 155 4.78 -3.08 -4.84
CA GLU A 155 4.04 -2.18 -3.95
C GLU A 155 4.31 -2.46 -2.49
N ASP A 156 4.36 -3.74 -2.08
CA ASP A 156 4.66 -4.10 -0.69
C ASP A 156 6.03 -3.58 -0.27
N ALA A 157 7.06 -3.77 -1.11
CA ALA A 157 8.39 -3.26 -0.85
C ALA A 157 8.43 -1.72 -0.73
N LEU A 158 7.71 -1.00 -1.61
CA LEU A 158 7.63 0.47 -1.55
C LEU A 158 6.90 0.97 -0.30
N LEU A 159 5.73 0.40 0.01
CA LEU A 159 4.93 0.76 1.18
C LEU A 159 5.68 0.41 2.48
N GLY A 160 6.29 -0.76 2.52
CA GLY A 160 7.11 -1.25 3.63
C GLY A 160 8.35 -0.40 3.88
N LEU A 161 8.90 0.25 2.86
CA LEU A 161 10.00 1.22 2.99
C LEU A 161 9.51 2.67 3.12
N LYS A 162 8.19 2.89 3.26
CA LYS A 162 7.58 4.22 3.36
C LYS A 162 7.91 5.12 2.16
N ALA A 163 8.23 4.49 1.03
CA ALA A 163 8.56 5.12 -0.24
C ALA A 163 7.33 5.39 -1.09
N SER A 164 6.15 4.99 -0.62
CA SER A 164 4.82 5.36 -1.10
C SER A 164 3.87 5.55 0.09
N PRO A 165 2.97 6.55 0.10
CA PRO A 165 1.92 6.64 1.11
C PRO A 165 0.73 5.73 0.82
N MET A 166 0.53 5.38 -0.46
CA MET A 166 -0.58 4.56 -0.94
C MET A 166 -0.18 3.88 -2.25
N GLY A 167 -0.35 2.56 -2.27
CA GLY A 167 -0.14 1.71 -3.44
C GLY A 167 -1.45 1.07 -3.87
N ILE A 168 -1.51 0.63 -5.12
CA ILE A 168 -2.64 -0.16 -5.62
C ILE A 168 -2.05 -1.46 -6.14
N GLY A 169 -2.56 -2.56 -5.61
CA GLY A 169 -2.35 -3.88 -6.18
C GLY A 169 -3.64 -4.37 -6.80
N THR A 170 -3.52 -5.26 -7.77
CA THR A 170 -4.63 -6.07 -8.23
C THR A 170 -4.62 -7.35 -7.40
N ASP A 171 -5.56 -7.46 -6.49
CA ASP A 171 -6.14 -8.77 -6.19
C ASP A 171 -7.35 -8.92 -7.12
N ILE A 172 -8.02 -10.06 -7.18
CA ILE A 172 -9.24 -10.25 -7.99
C ILE A 172 -10.43 -9.44 -7.35
N GLY A 173 -10.27 -8.13 -7.16
CA GLY A 173 -11.21 -7.21 -6.50
C GLY A 173 -10.77 -5.74 -6.59
N GLY A 174 -11.67 -4.86 -7.03
CA GLY A 174 -11.39 -3.45 -7.39
C GLY A 174 -11.71 -2.38 -6.33
N ILE A 175 -11.53 -1.11 -6.73
CA ILE A 175 -11.71 0.11 -5.93
C ILE A 175 -13.18 0.57 -5.96
N LEU A 176 -13.78 0.88 -4.80
CA LEU A 176 -15.23 1.09 -4.66
C LEU A 176 -15.69 2.57 -4.53
N ASP A 177 -14.83 3.50 -4.14
CA ASP A 177 -15.28 4.85 -3.74
C ASP A 177 -15.34 5.88 -4.89
N MET A 178 -14.90 5.52 -6.09
CA MET A 178 -14.82 6.45 -7.23
C MET A 178 -15.92 6.24 -8.28
N GLU A 179 -16.99 5.55 -7.89
CA GLU A 179 -18.10 5.21 -8.78
C GLU A 179 -17.63 4.59 -10.10
N SER A 180 -16.61 3.73 -10.03
CA SER A 180 -15.98 3.12 -11.20
C SER A 180 -16.98 2.40 -12.11
N TRP A 181 -18.13 1.99 -11.57
CA TRP A 181 -19.27 1.43 -12.32
C TRP A 181 -19.87 2.36 -13.39
N LEU A 182 -19.58 3.67 -13.37
CA LEU A 182 -19.93 4.59 -14.45
C LEU A 182 -19.04 4.42 -15.69
N ARG A 183 -17.85 3.84 -15.53
CA ARG A 183 -16.90 3.56 -16.63
C ARG A 183 -16.84 2.10 -17.01
N ASP A 184 -17.05 1.19 -16.06
CA ASP A 184 -16.99 -0.25 -16.26
C ASP A 184 -18.33 -0.90 -15.88
N SER A 185 -19.00 -1.49 -16.86
CA SER A 185 -20.30 -2.15 -16.69
C SER A 185 -20.23 -3.48 -15.94
N SER A 186 -19.05 -4.05 -15.72
CA SER A 186 -18.85 -5.26 -14.92
C SER A 186 -18.96 -5.00 -13.41
N LEU A 187 -18.88 -3.75 -12.99
CA LEU A 187 -18.90 -3.36 -11.58
C LEU A 187 -20.34 -3.18 -11.08
N VAL A 188 -20.61 -3.74 -9.91
CA VAL A 188 -21.89 -3.50 -9.22
C VAL A 188 -21.86 -2.09 -8.65
N SER A 189 -22.93 -1.32 -8.91
CA SER A 189 -23.08 0.06 -8.46
C SER A 189 -23.40 0.16 -6.96
N ILE A 190 -22.41 -0.13 -6.12
CA ILE A 190 -22.51 -0.02 -4.66
C ILE A 190 -21.56 1.07 -4.18
N PRO A 191 -22.08 2.23 -3.72
CA PRO A 191 -21.22 3.25 -3.15
C PRO A 191 -20.63 2.81 -1.82
N TRP A 192 -19.46 3.37 -1.50
CA TRP A 192 -18.86 3.20 -0.19
C TRP A 192 -19.82 3.72 0.88
N ARG A 193 -19.97 2.97 1.97
CA ARG A 193 -20.85 3.33 3.09
C ARG A 193 -20.01 3.53 4.33
N SER A 194 -20.15 4.69 4.97
CA SER A 194 -19.57 4.90 6.29
C SER A 194 -20.33 4.05 7.31
N ILE A 195 -19.66 3.08 7.91
CA ILE A 195 -20.24 2.19 8.93
C ILE A 195 -19.64 2.57 10.29
N ASN A 196 -20.51 2.86 11.26
CA ASN A 196 -20.09 2.98 12.66
C ASN A 196 -20.05 1.58 13.27
N LEU A 197 -18.84 1.02 13.41
CA LEU A 197 -18.64 -0.29 14.01
C LEU A 197 -18.59 -0.16 15.54
N ASN A 198 -19.62 -0.66 16.23
CA ASN A 198 -19.61 -0.83 17.68
C ASN A 198 -19.12 -2.24 18.02
N SER A 199 -18.11 -2.36 18.89
CA SER A 199 -17.51 -3.65 19.28
C SER A 199 -18.52 -4.67 19.82
N LYS A 200 -19.63 -4.21 20.42
CA LYS A 200 -20.69 -5.08 20.97
C LYS A 200 -21.55 -5.78 19.90
N ASN A 201 -21.56 -5.26 18.67
CA ASN A 201 -22.36 -5.80 17.57
C ASN A 201 -21.51 -6.60 16.56
N LEU A 202 -20.20 -6.71 16.80
CA LEU A 202 -19.29 -7.40 15.90
C LEU A 202 -19.11 -8.86 16.35
N THR A 203 -19.33 -9.78 15.41
CA THR A 203 -18.92 -11.17 15.57
C THR A 203 -17.82 -11.45 14.56
N VAL A 204 -16.66 -11.92 15.04
CA VAL A 204 -15.53 -12.31 14.20
C VAL A 204 -15.42 -13.83 14.21
N ALA A 205 -15.48 -14.41 13.02
CA ALA A 205 -15.26 -15.83 12.80
C ALA A 205 -13.77 -16.09 12.55
N VAL A 206 -13.20 -17.12 13.18
CA VAL A 206 -11.78 -17.46 13.06
C VAL A 206 -11.64 -18.86 12.50
N MET A 207 -11.01 -18.95 11.33
CA MET A 207 -10.50 -20.19 10.76
C MET A 207 -9.07 -20.38 11.24
N TRP A 208 -8.80 -21.47 11.97
CA TRP A 208 -7.46 -21.76 12.49
C TRP A 208 -6.55 -22.39 11.43
N ASP A 209 -7.11 -23.26 10.62
CA ASP A 209 -6.50 -23.85 9.44
C ASP A 209 -7.59 -24.27 8.46
N ASP A 210 -7.24 -24.41 7.19
CA ASP A 210 -8.18 -24.77 6.12
C ASP A 210 -8.32 -26.30 5.92
N GLY A 211 -7.67 -27.10 6.77
CA GLY A 211 -7.60 -28.56 6.66
C GLY A 211 -6.72 -29.09 5.52
N VAL A 212 -5.98 -28.23 4.80
CA VAL A 212 -5.08 -28.59 3.70
C VAL A 212 -3.67 -28.05 3.94
N VAL A 213 -3.55 -26.75 4.21
CA VAL A 213 -2.30 -26.05 4.48
C VAL A 213 -2.30 -25.56 5.92
N HIS A 214 -1.55 -26.24 6.76
CA HIS A 214 -1.45 -25.86 8.16
C HIS A 214 -0.52 -24.65 8.34
N PRO A 215 -0.93 -23.64 9.14
CA PRO A 215 -0.11 -22.46 9.39
C PRO A 215 1.15 -22.81 10.21
N HIS A 216 2.25 -22.13 9.89
CA HIS A 216 3.48 -22.23 10.67
C HIS A 216 3.24 -21.75 12.13
N PRO A 217 3.94 -22.30 13.15
CA PRO A 217 3.73 -21.92 14.55
C PRO A 217 3.75 -20.42 14.84
N SER A 218 4.57 -19.64 14.12
CA SER A 218 4.61 -18.18 14.25
C SER A 218 3.31 -17.49 13.81
N VAL A 219 2.67 -17.99 12.74
CA VAL A 219 1.38 -17.48 12.25
C VAL A 219 0.28 -17.84 13.23
N THR A 220 0.25 -19.08 13.71
CA THR A 220 -0.70 -19.54 14.74
C THR A 220 -0.57 -18.73 16.02
N CYS A 221 0.65 -18.40 16.44
CA CYS A 221 0.91 -17.54 17.59
C CYS A 221 0.29 -16.15 17.41
N ALA A 222 0.57 -15.50 16.27
CA ALA A 222 0.01 -14.17 15.96
C ALA A 222 -1.52 -14.18 15.85
N LEU A 223 -2.11 -15.24 15.30
CA LEU A 223 -3.56 -15.41 15.23
C LEU A 223 -4.17 -15.55 16.63
N ARG A 224 -3.57 -16.36 17.51
CA ARG A 224 -4.01 -16.49 18.92
C ARG A 224 -3.94 -15.17 19.66
N GLU A 225 -2.83 -14.46 19.54
CA GLU A 225 -2.67 -13.13 20.14
C GLU A 225 -3.76 -12.16 19.65
N THR A 226 -4.06 -12.16 18.35
CA THR A 226 -5.13 -11.34 17.77
C THR A 226 -6.50 -11.71 18.36
N VAL A 227 -6.82 -13.00 18.48
CA VAL A 227 -8.08 -13.49 19.07
C VAL A 227 -8.22 -13.08 20.54
N GLU A 228 -7.15 -13.20 21.31
CA GLU A 228 -7.12 -12.78 22.72
C GLU A 228 -7.40 -11.28 22.86
N HIS A 229 -6.76 -10.46 22.02
CA HIS A 229 -7.01 -9.02 21.99
C HIS A 229 -8.46 -8.69 21.61
N LEU A 230 -9.02 -9.33 20.58
CA LEU A 230 -10.41 -9.12 20.18
C LEU A 230 -11.39 -9.44 21.33
N LYS A 231 -11.21 -10.60 21.99
CA LYS A 231 -12.03 -11.00 23.14
C LYS A 231 -11.90 -10.01 24.30
N LYS A 232 -10.69 -9.50 24.57
CA LYS A 232 -10.43 -8.49 25.61
C LYS A 232 -11.20 -7.18 25.37
N TYR A 233 -11.38 -6.77 24.12
CA TYR A 233 -12.19 -5.60 23.76
C TYR A 233 -13.70 -5.87 23.72
N GLY A 234 -14.14 -7.07 24.13
CA GLY A 234 -15.55 -7.45 24.20
C GLY A 234 -16.17 -7.82 22.85
N ILE A 235 -15.35 -8.08 21.83
CA ILE A 235 -15.81 -8.56 20.53
C ILE A 235 -16.12 -10.06 20.66
N ARG A 236 -17.27 -10.48 20.14
CA ARG A 236 -17.63 -11.91 20.11
C ARG A 236 -16.76 -12.59 19.06
N VAL A 237 -15.94 -13.55 19.47
CA VAL A 237 -15.13 -14.38 18.56
C VAL A 237 -15.68 -15.80 18.57
N ILE A 238 -15.90 -16.36 17.38
CA ILE A 238 -16.37 -17.73 17.18
C ILE A 238 -15.35 -18.50 16.33
N ASP A 239 -15.19 -19.78 16.63
CA ASP A 239 -14.42 -20.67 15.76
C ASP A 239 -15.26 -21.01 14.52
N TRP A 240 -14.63 -21.03 13.36
CA TRP A 240 -15.25 -21.34 12.09
C TRP A 240 -14.55 -22.52 11.44
N GLU A 241 -15.32 -23.58 11.22
CA GLU A 241 -14.83 -24.77 10.54
C GLU A 241 -15.07 -24.63 9.03
N PRO A 242 -14.02 -24.75 8.21
CA PRO A 242 -14.15 -24.70 6.76
C PRO A 242 -14.86 -25.94 6.23
N ILE A 243 -15.97 -25.75 5.51
CA ILE A 243 -16.74 -26.84 4.91
C ILE A 243 -16.23 -27.11 3.49
N ASP A 244 -15.90 -28.37 3.20
CA ASP A 244 -15.55 -28.86 1.84
C ASP A 244 -14.39 -28.13 1.15
N TYR A 245 -13.53 -27.42 1.90
CA TYR A 245 -12.48 -26.55 1.35
C TYR A 245 -11.47 -27.32 0.48
N GLN A 246 -11.25 -28.60 0.78
CA GLN A 246 -10.40 -29.50 0.01
C GLN A 246 -10.84 -29.62 -1.47
N LYS A 247 -12.13 -29.42 -1.79
CA LYS A 247 -12.61 -29.47 -3.19
C LYS A 247 -12.00 -28.37 -4.05
N GLY A 248 -11.68 -27.21 -3.47
CA GLY A 248 -11.05 -26.09 -4.18
C GLY A 248 -9.62 -26.37 -4.63
N TRP A 249 -8.95 -27.33 -3.99
CA TRP A 249 -7.59 -27.77 -4.34
C TRP A 249 -7.57 -28.86 -5.42
N GLY A 250 -8.71 -29.44 -5.79
CA GLY A 250 -8.83 -30.51 -6.79
C GLY A 250 -8.86 -30.03 -8.25
N ILE A 251 -8.33 -28.84 -8.53
CA ILE A 251 -8.20 -28.25 -9.87
C ILE A 251 -7.09 -28.89 -10.71
#